data_AF-A0A7S9RFM7-F1
#
_entry.id   AF-A0A7S9RFM7-F1
#
_cell.length_a   1.000
_cell.length_b   1.000
_cell.length_c   1.000
_cell.angle_alpha   90.00
_cell.angle_beta   90.00
_cell.angle_gamma   90.00
#
_symmetry.space_group_name_H-M   'P 1'
#
loop_
_entity.id
_entity.type
_entity.pdbx_description
1 polymer ?
#
loop_
_entity_poly.entity_id
_entity_poly.type
_entity_poly.pdbx_seq_one_letter_code
_entity_poly.pdbx_strand_id
1 'polypeptide(L)'
;MKGLILNFSTGIDAYRFILSKSSFLKFMRKIELSTKLRSINRNKAITTYVKDKFKADKPDEPLLLPEGVKYKIRYVSFKKGVTSLTNSMIVIENSNELNDLCKKRKKPYGYYIKVVFAGLYQPSREVFKETYKVLSKFLRRFKPYEWDIAHDFKCDEHAGASSKEWLKKRLNRFGDKFISYKSTIYANACYERFYGLKKICFYDKFEKQTNYHHQKLDESLSGWHRLELTFKLKDKFIDHAEYDRLAEYVAVMDEMINRLTGNAYPYGVDIGVLGEQVEFLKDNRRHLSFTKSA
;
A
#
# COMPACT_ATOMS: atom_id res chain seq x y z
N MET A 1 16.33 -2.58 28.56
CA MET A 1 15.68 -2.47 27.23
C MET A 1 14.19 -2.31 27.46
N LYS A 2 13.60 -1.14 27.16
CA LYS A 2 12.13 -1.01 27.13
C LYS A 2 11.65 -1.81 25.92
N GLY A 3 10.89 -2.88 26.14
CA GLY A 3 10.31 -3.70 25.07
C GLY A 3 9.48 -2.83 24.13
N LEU A 4 9.46 -3.18 22.84
CA LEU A 4 8.50 -2.57 21.91
C LEU A 4 7.10 -2.87 22.44
N ILE A 5 6.35 -1.84 22.83
CA ILE A 5 4.93 -1.98 23.10
C ILE A 5 4.27 -2.25 21.74
N LEU A 6 3.75 -3.46 21.60
CA LEU A 6 3.12 -3.97 20.40
C LEU A 6 1.70 -3.41 20.31
N ASN A 7 1.59 -2.17 19.84
CA ASN A 7 0.28 -1.55 19.60
C ASN A 7 -0.23 -1.98 18.22
N PHE A 8 -1.08 -3.01 18.24
CA PHE A 8 -1.96 -3.36 17.14
C PHE A 8 -2.80 -2.15 16.77
N SER A 9 -2.46 -1.54 15.64
CA SER A 9 -3.01 -0.26 15.24
C SER A 9 -3.38 -0.29 13.76
N THR A 10 -4.10 0.75 13.36
CA THR A 10 -4.50 0.99 12.00
C THR A 10 -3.63 2.09 11.40
N GLY A 11 -3.15 1.88 10.19
CA GLY A 11 -2.34 2.85 9.47
C GLY A 11 -2.53 2.78 7.96
N ILE A 12 -2.11 3.84 7.29
CA ILE A 12 -2.04 3.92 5.83
C ILE A 12 -0.77 3.21 5.37
N ASP A 13 -0.92 2.16 4.56
CA ASP A 13 0.23 1.41 4.04
C ASP A 13 0.68 1.88 2.66
N ALA A 14 -0.23 2.34 1.80
CA ALA A 14 0.14 2.71 0.43
C ALA A 14 -0.77 3.75 -0.21
N TYR A 15 -0.19 4.50 -1.15
CA TYR A 15 -0.90 5.33 -2.13
C TYR A 15 -0.48 4.96 -3.54
N ARG A 16 -1.45 5.01 -4.45
CA ARG A 16 -1.23 4.78 -5.88
C ARG A 16 -1.88 5.89 -6.67
N PHE A 17 -1.15 6.46 -7.61
CA PHE A 17 -1.63 7.51 -8.52
C PHE A 17 -1.54 7.00 -9.94
N ILE A 18 -2.53 7.33 -10.78
CA ILE A 18 -2.43 7.17 -12.23
C ILE A 18 -2.46 8.57 -12.85
N LEU A 19 -1.35 8.94 -13.50
CA LEU A 19 -1.11 10.30 -14.00
C LEU A 19 -0.73 10.27 -15.47
N SER A 20 -0.99 11.34 -16.21
CA SER A 20 -0.34 11.49 -17.52
C SER A 20 1.17 11.67 -17.33
N LYS A 21 1.96 10.99 -18.17
CA LYS A 21 3.42 11.00 -18.11
C LYS A 21 3.98 12.42 -18.18
N SER A 22 3.39 13.28 -19.02
CA SER A 22 3.78 14.69 -19.14
C SER A 22 3.57 15.47 -17.83
N SER A 23 2.42 15.31 -17.17
CA SER A 23 2.13 15.98 -15.90
C SER A 23 3.06 15.52 -14.80
N PHE A 24 3.34 14.22 -14.72
CA PHE A 24 4.29 13.68 -13.77
C PHE A 24 5.70 14.24 -13.99
N LEU A 25 6.22 14.22 -15.22
CA LEU A 25 7.57 14.72 -15.49
C LEU A 25 7.71 16.21 -15.19
N LYS A 26 6.69 17.02 -15.52
CA LYS A 26 6.65 18.44 -15.13
C LYS A 26 6.67 18.61 -13.62
N PHE A 27 5.90 17.81 -12.90
CA PHE A 27 5.85 17.84 -11.44
C PHE A 27 7.17 17.40 -10.79
N MET A 28 7.77 16.32 -11.27
CA MET A 28 9.06 15.80 -10.80
C MET A 28 10.20 16.80 -10.96
N ARG A 29 10.19 17.60 -12.04
CA ARG A 29 11.13 18.73 -12.19
C ARG A 29 10.88 19.81 -11.14
N LYS A 30 9.61 20.19 -10.93
CA LYS A 30 9.23 21.20 -9.92
C LYS A 30 9.63 20.83 -8.50
N ILE A 31 9.65 19.54 -8.17
CA ILE A 31 10.06 19.05 -6.84
C ILE A 31 11.51 18.52 -6.81
N GLU A 32 12.30 18.77 -7.86
CA GLU A 32 13.73 18.44 -7.94
C GLU A 32 14.05 16.95 -7.76
N LEU A 33 13.16 16.07 -8.21
CA LEU A 33 13.34 14.62 -8.17
C LEU A 33 13.57 13.98 -9.54
N SER A 34 13.49 14.75 -10.64
CA SER A 34 13.60 14.21 -12.00
C SER A 34 14.93 13.50 -12.26
N THR A 35 16.04 14.02 -11.73
CA THR A 35 17.39 13.43 -11.87
C THR A 35 17.62 12.22 -10.96
N LYS A 36 16.74 11.99 -9.98
CA LYS A 36 16.85 10.88 -9.01
C LYS A 36 16.14 9.61 -9.46
N LEU A 37 15.46 9.65 -10.61
CA LEU A 37 14.67 8.53 -11.12
C LEU A 37 15.57 7.46 -11.76
N ARG A 38 15.73 6.33 -11.06
CA ARG A 38 16.70 5.26 -11.37
C ARG A 38 16.01 4.00 -11.86
N SER A 39 16.73 3.16 -12.61
CA SER A 39 16.30 1.79 -12.92
C SER A 39 16.29 0.92 -11.67
N ILE A 40 15.30 0.02 -11.56
CA ILE A 40 15.13 -0.87 -10.40
C ILE A 40 16.29 -1.85 -10.18
N ASN A 41 17.08 -2.16 -11.22
CA ASN A 41 18.21 -3.09 -11.13
C ASN A 41 19.26 -2.73 -10.06
N ARG A 42 19.27 -1.46 -9.60
CA ARG A 42 20.14 -0.97 -8.52
C ARG A 42 19.59 -1.22 -7.10
N ASN A 43 18.41 -1.82 -6.96
CA ASN A 43 17.78 -2.07 -5.66
C ASN A 43 17.05 -3.42 -5.66
N LYS A 44 17.63 -4.40 -4.95
CA LYS A 44 17.10 -5.78 -4.86
C LYS A 44 15.71 -5.84 -4.24
N ALA A 45 15.46 -5.10 -3.15
CA ALA A 45 14.16 -5.14 -2.47
C ALA A 45 13.02 -4.58 -3.34
N ILE A 46 13.26 -3.46 -4.03
CA ILE A 46 12.30 -2.91 -5.00
C ILE A 46 12.14 -3.88 -6.17
N THR A 47 13.23 -4.43 -6.70
CA THR A 47 13.17 -5.40 -7.81
C THR A 47 12.33 -6.61 -7.44
N THR A 48 12.56 -7.23 -6.28
CA THR A 48 11.79 -8.38 -5.79
C THR A 48 10.31 -8.03 -5.61
N TYR A 49 10.01 -6.91 -4.93
CA TYR A 49 8.63 -6.46 -4.72
C TYR A 49 7.89 -6.25 -6.05
N VAL A 50 8.51 -5.56 -7.00
CA VAL A 50 7.84 -5.23 -8.25
C VAL A 50 7.70 -6.47 -9.14
N LYS A 51 8.72 -7.32 -9.24
CA LYS A 51 8.62 -8.58 -10.00
C LYS A 51 7.54 -9.51 -9.46
N ASP A 52 7.40 -9.63 -8.14
CA ASP A 52 6.36 -10.49 -7.55
C ASP A 52 4.96 -9.88 -7.70
N LYS A 53 4.80 -8.59 -7.35
CA LYS A 53 3.50 -7.91 -7.36
C LYS A 53 2.94 -7.67 -8.76
N PHE A 54 3.80 -7.46 -9.75
CA PHE A 54 3.43 -7.17 -11.13
C PHE A 54 3.83 -8.28 -12.10
N LYS A 55 4.06 -9.52 -11.62
CA LYS A 55 4.39 -10.68 -12.48
C LYS A 55 3.38 -10.92 -13.61
N ALA A 56 2.10 -10.61 -13.36
CA ALA A 56 1.03 -10.77 -14.33
C ALA A 56 1.12 -9.77 -15.50
N ASP A 57 1.87 -8.66 -15.34
CA ASP A 57 2.15 -7.72 -16.43
C ASP A 57 3.19 -8.27 -17.41
N LYS A 58 3.75 -9.46 -17.15
CA LYS A 58 4.74 -10.14 -17.99
C LYS A 58 5.80 -9.18 -18.52
N PRO A 59 6.54 -8.51 -17.61
CA PRO A 59 7.41 -7.38 -17.93
C PRO A 59 8.51 -7.70 -18.94
N ASP A 60 8.83 -8.98 -19.07
CA ASP A 60 9.90 -9.54 -19.90
C ASP A 60 9.36 -10.20 -21.20
N GLU A 61 8.04 -10.29 -21.39
CA GLU A 61 7.45 -10.75 -22.66
C GLU A 61 7.23 -9.55 -23.62
N PRO A 62 7.45 -9.71 -24.94
CA PRO A 62 7.07 -8.71 -25.91
C PRO A 62 5.55 -8.57 -25.89
N LEU A 63 5.04 -7.53 -25.22
CA LEU A 63 3.67 -7.11 -25.43
C LEU A 63 3.52 -6.73 -26.91
N LEU A 64 2.38 -7.03 -27.52
CA LEU A 64 2.00 -6.53 -28.85
C LEU A 64 1.73 -5.02 -28.78
N LEU A 65 2.76 -4.26 -28.41
CA LEU A 65 2.76 -2.81 -28.30
C LEU A 65 3.57 -2.22 -29.45
N PRO A 66 3.24 -0.97 -29.85
CA PRO A 66 4.05 -0.24 -30.83
C PRO A 66 5.52 -0.18 -30.41
N GLU A 67 6.40 -0.15 -31.40
CA GLU A 67 7.84 -0.06 -31.21
C GLU A 67 8.21 1.10 -30.26
N GLY A 68 9.08 0.84 -29.28
CA GLY A 68 9.47 1.81 -28.25
C GLY A 68 8.56 1.88 -27.00
N VAL A 69 7.39 1.24 -27.00
CA VAL A 69 6.52 1.15 -25.82
C VAL A 69 6.87 -0.11 -25.01
N LYS A 70 7.80 0.02 -24.06
CA LYS A 70 8.24 -1.08 -23.20
C LYS A 70 7.69 -0.94 -21.79
N TYR A 71 7.31 -2.07 -21.18
CA TYR A 71 7.07 -2.10 -19.74
C TYR A 71 8.33 -1.64 -19.01
N LYS A 72 8.18 -0.66 -18.12
CA LYS A 72 9.33 -0.02 -17.47
C LYS A 72 8.99 0.35 -16.05
N ILE A 73 9.85 -0.05 -15.12
CA ILE A 73 9.76 0.39 -13.74
C ILE A 73 11.02 1.17 -13.39
N ARG A 74 10.81 2.31 -12.73
CA ARG A 74 11.84 3.13 -12.13
C ARG A 74 11.49 3.44 -10.69
N TYR A 75 12.46 3.94 -9.93
CA TYR A 75 12.23 4.37 -8.56
C TYR A 75 13.04 5.60 -8.18
N VAL A 76 12.63 6.26 -7.10
CA VAL A 76 13.37 7.29 -6.39
C VAL A 76 13.48 6.88 -4.94
N SER A 77 14.70 6.68 -4.42
CA SER A 77 14.94 6.61 -2.97
C SER A 77 15.03 8.03 -2.42
N PHE A 78 14.30 8.32 -1.34
CA PHE A 78 14.30 9.66 -0.73
C PHE A 78 15.51 9.93 0.15
N LYS A 79 16.23 8.88 0.57
CA LYS A 79 17.49 8.97 1.31
C LYS A 79 18.57 8.14 0.61
N LYS A 80 19.78 8.70 0.50
CA LYS A 80 20.94 8.01 -0.09
C LYS A 80 21.27 6.76 0.74
N GLY A 81 21.62 5.66 0.06
CA GLY A 81 21.99 4.39 0.70
C GLY A 81 20.81 3.52 1.18
N VAL A 82 19.58 4.03 1.10
CA VAL A 82 18.40 3.28 1.57
C VAL A 82 17.81 2.47 0.44
N THR A 83 17.78 1.15 0.65
CA THR A 83 17.28 0.17 -0.32
C THR A 83 15.86 -0.31 0.00
N SER A 84 15.20 0.23 1.03
CA SER A 84 13.85 -0.21 1.41
C SER A 84 12.74 0.30 0.47
N LEU A 85 11.64 -0.46 0.43
CA LEU A 85 10.40 -0.09 -0.25
C LEU A 85 9.77 1.18 0.37
N THR A 86 9.65 1.18 1.71
CA THR A 86 9.02 2.20 2.58
C THR A 86 9.49 3.64 2.40
N ASN A 87 10.72 3.84 1.91
CA ASN A 87 11.32 5.17 1.74
C ASN A 87 11.64 5.49 0.28
N SER A 88 10.85 4.89 -0.62
CA SER A 88 11.00 5.03 -2.05
C SER A 88 9.66 5.27 -2.74
N MET A 89 9.70 6.01 -3.85
CA MET A 89 8.59 6.09 -4.80
C MET A 89 8.90 5.21 -6.00
N ILE A 90 7.95 4.37 -6.40
CA ILE A 90 8.04 3.52 -7.58
C ILE A 90 7.21 4.14 -8.71
N VAL A 91 7.73 4.10 -9.93
CA VAL A 91 7.10 4.60 -11.14
C VAL A 91 7.03 3.47 -12.15
N ILE A 92 5.82 3.13 -12.59
CA ILE A 92 5.53 2.03 -13.49
C ILE A 92 4.93 2.61 -14.77
N GLU A 93 5.45 2.17 -15.90
CA GLU A 93 5.01 2.55 -17.24
C GLU A 93 4.57 1.30 -18.00
N ASN A 94 3.49 1.42 -18.77
CA ASN A 94 3.00 0.39 -19.71
C ASN A 94 2.61 -0.96 -19.08
N SER A 95 2.13 -0.98 -17.83
CA SER A 95 1.45 -2.16 -17.25
C SER A 95 0.14 -2.46 -17.98
N ASN A 96 -0.40 -3.68 -17.81
CA ASN A 96 -1.68 -4.07 -18.42
C ASN A 96 -2.81 -3.11 -18.00
N GLU A 97 -2.88 -2.77 -16.70
CA GLU A 97 -3.85 -1.80 -16.18
C GLU A 97 -3.76 -0.43 -16.87
N LEU A 98 -2.54 0.05 -17.15
CA LEU A 98 -2.33 1.33 -17.82
C LEU A 98 -2.69 1.25 -19.30
N ASN A 99 -2.38 0.15 -19.97
CA ASN A 99 -2.68 -0.08 -21.38
C ASN A 99 -4.18 -0.20 -21.61
N ASP A 100 -4.89 -0.92 -20.74
CA ASP A 100 -6.35 -1.01 -20.77
C ASP A 100 -7.00 0.35 -20.53
N LEU A 101 -6.46 1.14 -19.60
CA LEU A 101 -6.92 2.51 -19.39
C LEU A 101 -6.68 3.41 -20.61
N CYS A 102 -5.54 3.26 -21.29
CA CYS A 102 -5.25 3.97 -22.54
C CYS A 102 -6.28 3.63 -23.62
N LYS A 103 -6.53 2.33 -23.86
CA LYS A 103 -7.56 1.85 -24.79
C LYS A 103 -8.94 2.44 -24.46
N LYS A 104 -9.38 2.28 -23.21
CA LYS A 104 -10.68 2.78 -22.72
C LYS A 104 -10.86 4.29 -22.93
N ARG A 105 -9.78 5.07 -22.82
CA ARG A 105 -9.80 6.53 -22.94
C ARG A 105 -9.35 7.05 -24.30
N LYS A 106 -9.14 6.17 -25.29
CA LYS A 106 -8.62 6.52 -26.62
C LYS A 106 -7.34 7.36 -26.53
N LYS A 107 -6.43 6.99 -25.63
CA LYS A 107 -5.10 7.60 -25.49
C LYS A 107 -4.03 6.66 -26.04
N PRO A 108 -2.92 7.19 -26.58
CA PRO A 108 -1.82 6.35 -27.02
C PRO A 108 -1.21 5.59 -25.83
N TYR A 109 -0.63 4.42 -26.08
CA TYR A 109 0.12 3.70 -25.06
C TYR A 109 1.30 4.56 -24.54
N GLY A 110 1.67 4.38 -23.27
CA GLY A 110 2.65 5.24 -22.61
C GLY A 110 2.14 6.63 -22.21
N TYR A 111 0.86 6.96 -22.48
CA TYR A 111 0.27 8.22 -22.03
C TYR A 111 0.15 8.28 -20.50
N TYR A 112 -0.28 7.19 -19.87
CA TYR A 112 -0.41 7.08 -18.41
C TYR A 112 0.76 6.36 -17.77
N ILE A 113 1.06 6.74 -16.53
CA ILE A 113 1.97 6.05 -15.63
C ILE A 113 1.30 5.77 -14.30
N LYS A 114 1.79 4.78 -13.56
CA LYS A 114 1.39 4.52 -12.18
C LYS A 114 2.53 4.90 -11.23
N VAL A 115 2.23 5.71 -10.24
CA VAL A 115 3.16 6.09 -9.17
C VAL A 115 2.71 5.42 -7.88
N VAL A 116 3.62 4.78 -7.16
CA VAL A 116 3.32 4.01 -5.95
C VAL A 116 4.23 4.43 -4.80
N PHE A 117 3.60 4.78 -3.68
CA PHE A 117 4.22 4.87 -2.36
C PHE A 117 3.69 3.68 -1.57
N ALA A 118 4.54 2.82 -1.02
CA ALA A 118 4.12 1.59 -0.35
C ALA A 118 4.96 1.33 0.89
N GLY A 119 4.40 0.55 1.83
CA GLY A 119 5.05 0.26 3.10
C GLY A 119 5.14 1.49 4.00
N LEU A 120 4.14 2.36 3.98
CA LEU A 120 4.06 3.58 4.80
C LEU A 120 3.67 3.27 6.26
N TYR A 121 3.06 2.10 6.50
CA TYR A 121 2.75 1.61 7.84
C TYR A 121 3.63 0.41 8.19
N GLN A 122 4.75 0.67 8.87
CA GLN A 122 5.76 -0.34 9.22
C GLN A 122 6.26 -0.13 10.65
N PRO A 123 5.69 -0.84 11.63
CA PRO A 123 6.20 -0.80 13.01
C PRO A 123 7.65 -1.24 13.14
N SER A 124 8.13 -2.09 12.22
CA SER A 124 9.50 -2.62 12.23
C SER A 124 10.56 -1.71 11.60
N ARG A 125 10.18 -0.60 10.95
CA ARG A 125 11.11 0.24 10.19
C ARG A 125 10.71 1.71 10.19
N GLU A 126 11.71 2.58 10.32
CA GLU A 126 11.50 4.01 10.23
C GLU A 126 11.04 4.43 8.81
N VAL A 127 9.96 5.21 8.77
CA VAL A 127 9.53 5.94 7.58
C VAL A 127 10.03 7.37 7.68
N PHE A 128 10.92 7.79 6.79
CA PHE A 128 11.55 9.10 6.91
C PHE A 128 10.58 10.24 6.66
N LYS A 129 10.80 11.36 7.35
CA LYS A 129 10.08 12.62 7.14
C LYS A 129 10.05 13.04 5.67
N GLU A 130 11.13 12.82 4.93
CA GLU A 130 11.21 13.16 3.51
C GLU A 130 10.23 12.37 2.64
N THR A 131 9.98 11.09 2.97
CA THR A 131 8.98 10.26 2.30
C THR A 131 7.60 10.92 2.37
N TYR A 132 7.20 11.32 3.58
CA TYR A 132 5.92 12.00 3.78
C TYR A 132 5.90 13.40 3.18
N LYS A 133 6.99 14.18 3.24
CA LYS A 133 7.06 15.49 2.57
C LYS A 133 6.81 15.38 1.07
N VAL A 134 7.43 14.41 0.40
CA VAL A 134 7.20 14.17 -1.04
C VAL A 134 5.78 13.69 -1.28
N LEU A 135 5.29 12.72 -0.50
CA LEU A 135 3.93 12.22 -0.59
C LEU A 135 2.88 13.33 -0.42
N SER A 136 3.02 14.21 0.56
CA SER A 136 2.13 15.36 0.76
C SER A 136 2.10 16.29 -0.44
N LYS A 137 3.23 16.52 -1.12
CA LYS A 137 3.25 17.29 -2.37
C LYS A 137 2.44 16.59 -3.47
N PHE A 138 2.48 15.26 -3.55
CA PHE A 138 1.64 14.48 -4.46
C PHE A 138 0.16 14.59 -4.09
N LEU A 139 -0.21 14.39 -2.82
CA LEU A 139 -1.62 14.41 -2.38
C LEU A 139 -2.26 15.80 -2.53
N ARG A 140 -1.49 16.89 -2.38
CA ARG A 140 -1.97 18.26 -2.65
C ARG A 140 -2.23 18.49 -4.14
N ARG A 141 -1.43 17.88 -5.02
CA ARG A 141 -1.48 18.14 -6.47
C ARG A 141 -2.39 17.18 -7.22
N PHE A 142 -2.45 15.93 -6.82
CA PHE A 142 -3.08 14.84 -7.57
C PHE A 142 -4.06 14.06 -6.71
N LYS A 143 -5.14 13.61 -7.34
CA LYS A 143 -6.06 12.65 -6.74
C LYS A 143 -5.41 11.26 -6.75
N PRO A 144 -5.28 10.57 -5.61
CA PRO A 144 -4.95 9.15 -5.61
C PRO A 144 -5.95 8.38 -6.45
N TYR A 145 -5.45 7.37 -7.15
CA TYR A 145 -6.29 6.39 -7.83
C TYR A 145 -6.77 5.33 -6.84
N GLU A 146 -5.87 4.88 -5.96
CA GLU A 146 -6.12 3.90 -4.91
C GLU A 146 -5.26 4.19 -3.69
N TRP A 147 -5.68 3.70 -2.54
CA TRP A 147 -4.89 3.70 -1.31
C TRP A 147 -5.18 2.46 -0.47
N ASP A 148 -4.24 2.12 0.41
CA ASP A 148 -4.36 1.00 1.34
C ASP A 148 -4.41 1.49 2.78
N ILE A 149 -5.39 0.99 3.53
CA ILE A 149 -5.41 1.02 4.99
C ILE A 149 -5.15 -0.39 5.50
N ALA A 150 -4.39 -0.49 6.58
CA ALA A 150 -3.93 -1.75 7.14
C ALA A 150 -4.15 -1.76 8.65
N HIS A 151 -4.59 -2.89 9.19
CA HIS A 151 -4.66 -3.12 10.63
C HIS A 151 -3.83 -4.35 10.99
N ASP A 152 -3.02 -4.18 12.02
CA ASP A 152 -2.19 -5.21 12.61
C ASP A 152 -2.90 -5.82 13.82
N PHE A 153 -2.98 -7.15 13.93
CA PHE A 153 -3.70 -7.84 15.01
C PHE A 153 -3.13 -9.24 15.27
N LYS A 154 -3.64 -9.92 16.30
CA LYS A 154 -3.41 -11.35 16.56
C LYS A 154 -4.72 -12.13 16.35
N CYS A 155 -4.61 -13.30 15.74
CA CYS A 155 -5.66 -14.30 15.70
C CYS A 155 -5.04 -15.70 15.70
N ASP A 156 -5.80 -16.69 16.14
CA ASP A 156 -5.34 -18.08 16.28
C ASP A 156 -5.19 -18.81 14.94
N GLU A 157 -5.51 -18.14 13.83
CA GLU A 157 -5.61 -18.73 12.49
C GLU A 157 -4.39 -18.37 11.67
N HIS A 158 -3.74 -19.37 11.08
CA HIS A 158 -2.59 -19.14 10.19
C HIS A 158 -3.02 -18.51 8.87
N ALA A 159 -2.22 -17.61 8.30
CA ALA A 159 -2.48 -17.12 6.95
C ALA A 159 -1.97 -18.09 5.87
N GLY A 160 -2.87 -18.58 5.01
CA GLY A 160 -2.48 -19.46 3.90
C GLY A 160 -3.63 -20.26 3.30
N ALA A 161 -3.30 -21.27 2.51
CA ALA A 161 -4.29 -22.06 1.79
C ALA A 161 -5.27 -22.79 2.73
N SER A 162 -4.79 -23.25 3.89
CA SER A 162 -5.59 -23.92 4.94
C SER A 162 -6.72 -23.05 5.47
N SER A 163 -6.48 -21.74 5.62
CA SER A 163 -7.42 -20.81 6.27
C SER A 163 -8.22 -19.98 5.27
N LYS A 164 -8.13 -20.30 3.97
CA LYS A 164 -8.84 -19.60 2.90
C LYS A 164 -10.36 -19.70 3.08
N GLU A 165 -10.88 -20.90 3.36
CA GLU A 165 -12.32 -21.09 3.57
C GLU A 165 -12.80 -20.46 4.89
N TRP A 166 -11.95 -20.46 5.92
CA TRP A 166 -12.22 -19.74 7.17
C TRP A 166 -12.40 -18.24 6.93
N LEU A 167 -11.46 -17.62 6.19
CA LEU A 167 -11.51 -16.20 5.87
C LEU A 167 -12.72 -15.88 4.99
N LYS A 168 -12.98 -16.71 3.99
CA LYS A 168 -14.13 -16.57 3.09
C LYS A 168 -15.45 -16.63 3.86
N LYS A 169 -15.64 -17.58 4.77
CA LYS A 169 -16.87 -17.67 5.59
C LYS A 169 -17.11 -16.40 6.40
N ARG A 170 -16.06 -15.77 6.90
CA ARG A 170 -16.15 -14.55 7.71
C ARG A 170 -16.33 -13.28 6.89
N LEU A 171 -15.72 -13.22 5.70
CA LEU A 171 -15.62 -12.00 4.89
C LEU A 171 -16.35 -12.06 3.54
N ASN A 172 -17.12 -13.10 3.23
CA ASN A 172 -17.87 -13.25 1.98
C ASN A 172 -18.80 -12.06 1.68
N ARG A 173 -19.35 -11.40 2.72
CA ARG A 173 -20.18 -10.21 2.56
C ARG A 173 -19.46 -9.06 1.83
N PHE A 174 -18.13 -9.05 1.85
CA PHE A 174 -17.29 -7.99 1.27
C PHE A 174 -16.68 -8.37 -0.10
N GLY A 175 -16.67 -9.65 -0.47
CA GLY A 175 -16.19 -10.13 -1.76
C GLY A 175 -16.27 -11.66 -1.91
N ASP A 176 -16.22 -12.15 -3.15
CA ASP A 176 -16.57 -13.56 -3.44
C ASP A 176 -15.38 -14.46 -3.81
N LYS A 177 -14.33 -13.87 -4.38
CA LYS A 177 -13.22 -14.62 -5.01
C LYS A 177 -11.96 -14.57 -4.17
N PHE A 178 -11.97 -15.33 -3.07
CA PHE A 178 -10.79 -15.52 -2.23
C PHE A 178 -9.81 -16.53 -2.88
N ILE A 179 -8.57 -16.11 -3.04
CA ILE A 179 -7.46 -16.93 -3.57
C ILE A 179 -6.31 -16.92 -2.56
N SER A 180 -5.57 -18.02 -2.47
CA SER A 180 -4.34 -18.09 -1.68
C SER A 180 -3.13 -18.06 -2.60
N TYR A 181 -2.09 -17.33 -2.21
CA TYR A 181 -0.78 -17.39 -2.84
C TYR A 181 0.29 -17.30 -1.75
N LYS A 182 1.06 -18.38 -1.59
CA LYS A 182 1.98 -18.58 -0.46
C LYS A 182 1.21 -18.42 0.87
N SER A 183 1.80 -17.73 1.85
CA SER A 183 1.20 -17.40 3.16
C SER A 183 0.32 -16.13 3.12
N THR A 184 -0.41 -15.91 2.02
CA THR A 184 -1.29 -14.74 1.89
C THR A 184 -2.58 -15.12 1.17
N ILE A 185 -3.70 -14.66 1.72
CA ILE A 185 -5.02 -14.79 1.12
C ILE A 185 -5.45 -13.43 0.57
N TYR A 186 -6.03 -13.42 -0.63
CA TYR A 186 -6.50 -12.21 -1.31
C TYR A 186 -7.96 -12.37 -1.75
N ALA A 187 -8.75 -11.30 -1.65
CA ALA A 187 -9.95 -11.12 -2.48
C ALA A 187 -9.72 -9.91 -3.40
N ASN A 188 -9.61 -10.14 -4.72
CA ASN A 188 -9.34 -9.06 -5.70
C ASN A 188 -10.61 -8.53 -6.38
N ALA A 189 -11.77 -9.10 -6.06
CA ALA A 189 -13.09 -8.70 -6.55
C ALA A 189 -14.02 -8.47 -5.36
N CYS A 190 -13.83 -7.33 -4.71
CA CYS A 190 -14.66 -6.90 -3.59
C CYS A 190 -15.86 -6.08 -4.09
N TYR A 191 -16.88 -5.95 -3.25
CA TYR A 191 -18.08 -5.20 -3.61
C TYR A 191 -17.87 -3.70 -3.40
N GLU A 192 -18.04 -2.92 -4.47
CA GLU A 192 -17.80 -1.47 -4.45
C GLU A 192 -18.74 -0.70 -3.50
N ARG A 193 -19.88 -1.30 -3.08
CA ARG A 193 -20.80 -0.71 -2.10
C ARG A 193 -20.15 -0.39 -0.75
N PHE A 194 -19.02 -1.03 -0.43
CA PHE A 194 -18.21 -0.69 0.74
C PHE A 194 -17.20 0.40 0.39
N TYR A 195 -17.70 1.59 0.05
CA TYR A 195 -16.90 2.79 -0.19
C TYR A 195 -15.79 2.60 -1.25
N GLY A 196 -16.07 1.83 -2.31
CA GLY A 196 -15.10 1.57 -3.37
C GLY A 196 -14.01 0.55 -2.99
N LEU A 197 -14.26 -0.33 -2.00
CA LEU A 197 -13.39 -1.46 -1.67
C LEU A 197 -13.10 -2.28 -2.93
N LYS A 198 -11.82 -2.45 -3.22
CA LYS A 198 -11.33 -3.18 -4.41
C LYS A 198 -10.68 -4.50 -4.01
N LYS A 199 -9.92 -4.50 -2.91
CA LYS A 199 -9.10 -5.65 -2.52
C LYS A 199 -9.04 -5.84 -1.01
N ILE A 200 -9.08 -7.10 -0.58
CA ILE A 200 -8.74 -7.56 0.76
C ILE A 200 -7.47 -8.41 0.66
N CYS A 201 -6.54 -8.23 1.60
CA CYS A 201 -5.30 -8.98 1.70
C CYS A 201 -5.04 -9.34 3.16
N PHE A 202 -4.96 -10.63 3.48
CA PHE A 202 -4.72 -11.14 4.82
C PHE A 202 -3.47 -12.01 4.81
N TYR A 203 -2.53 -11.72 5.72
CA TYR A 203 -1.27 -12.46 5.82
C TYR A 203 -0.66 -12.39 7.22
N ASP A 204 0.23 -13.35 7.51
CA ASP A 204 1.11 -13.28 8.67
C ASP A 204 2.25 -12.30 8.39
N LYS A 205 2.22 -11.16 9.09
CA LYS A 205 3.16 -10.06 8.93
C LYS A 205 4.54 -10.43 9.47
N PHE A 206 4.60 -11.18 10.57
CA PHE A 206 5.85 -11.65 11.16
C PHE A 206 6.59 -12.57 10.18
N GLU A 207 5.94 -13.64 9.72
CA GLU A 207 6.49 -14.56 8.73
C GLU A 207 6.89 -13.82 7.46
N LYS A 208 6.05 -12.87 7.00
CA LYS A 208 6.35 -12.16 5.76
C LYS A 208 7.62 -11.32 5.87
N GLN A 209 7.82 -10.65 7.02
CA GLN A 209 9.01 -9.84 7.27
C GLN A 209 10.24 -10.69 7.52
N THR A 210 10.11 -11.77 8.30
CA THR A 210 11.21 -12.68 8.64
C THR A 210 11.67 -13.47 7.41
N ASN A 211 10.74 -14.08 6.67
CA ASN A 211 11.07 -15.03 5.61
C ASN A 211 11.33 -14.35 4.25
N TYR A 212 10.49 -13.39 3.84
CA TYR A 212 10.66 -12.75 2.52
C TYR A 212 11.53 -11.51 2.55
N HIS A 213 11.53 -10.78 3.67
CA HIS A 213 12.30 -9.55 3.79
C HIS A 213 13.59 -9.71 4.61
N HIS A 214 13.86 -10.92 5.12
CA HIS A 214 15.03 -11.27 5.92
C HIS A 214 15.28 -10.26 7.06
N GLN A 215 14.20 -9.83 7.71
CA GLN A 215 14.25 -8.94 8.87
C GLN A 215 14.21 -9.78 10.13
N LYS A 216 15.19 -9.57 11.02
CA LYS A 216 15.12 -10.12 12.37
C LYS A 216 14.10 -9.31 13.17
N LEU A 217 12.97 -9.94 13.47
CA LEU A 217 11.94 -9.41 14.37
C LEU A 217 12.03 -10.10 15.74
N ASP A 218 11.52 -9.43 16.76
CA ASP A 218 11.38 -10.02 18.10
C ASP A 218 10.33 -11.15 18.07
N GLU A 219 10.62 -12.29 18.70
CA GLU A 219 9.73 -13.46 18.70
C GLU A 219 8.37 -13.19 19.38
N SER A 220 8.27 -12.16 20.22
CA SER A 220 6.99 -11.69 20.78
C SER A 220 5.98 -11.24 19.71
N LEU A 221 6.46 -10.91 18.51
CA LEU A 221 5.65 -10.61 17.32
C LEU A 221 5.18 -11.89 16.60
N SER A 222 5.45 -13.09 17.09
CA SER A 222 4.90 -14.32 16.51
C SER A 222 3.35 -14.28 16.49
N GLY A 223 2.76 -14.73 15.39
CA GLY A 223 1.31 -14.64 15.14
C GLY A 223 0.82 -13.21 14.86
N TRP A 224 1.71 -12.28 14.54
CA TRP A 224 1.35 -10.94 14.11
C TRP A 224 0.77 -10.99 12.69
N HIS A 225 -0.54 -10.82 12.60
CA HIS A 225 -1.29 -10.80 11.35
C HIS A 225 -1.54 -9.36 10.89
N ARG A 226 -1.74 -9.21 9.57
CA ARG A 226 -2.19 -7.95 8.97
C ARG A 226 -3.34 -8.17 8.01
N LEU A 227 -4.37 -7.34 8.15
CA LEU A 227 -5.43 -7.14 7.17
C LEU A 227 -5.16 -5.83 6.43
N GLU A 228 -4.96 -5.88 5.12
CA GLU A 228 -4.83 -4.70 4.24
C GLU A 228 -6.04 -4.61 3.31
N LEU A 229 -6.65 -3.43 3.29
CA LEU A 229 -7.80 -3.10 2.45
C LEU A 229 -7.41 -2.02 1.45
N THR A 230 -7.63 -2.30 0.16
CA THR A 230 -7.42 -1.32 -0.92
C THR A 230 -8.76 -0.70 -1.31
N PHE A 231 -8.83 0.63 -1.26
CA PHE A 231 -9.99 1.40 -1.70
C PHE A 231 -9.65 2.22 -2.95
N LYS A 232 -10.63 2.34 -3.86
CA LYS A 232 -10.58 3.34 -4.94
C LYS A 232 -10.91 4.71 -4.37
N LEU A 233 -10.13 5.72 -4.73
CA LEU A 233 -10.40 7.11 -4.35
C LEU A 233 -10.75 7.91 -5.60
N LYS A 234 -11.90 8.59 -5.60
CA LYS A 234 -12.35 9.42 -6.73
C LYS A 234 -12.02 10.91 -6.55
N ASP A 235 -11.67 11.33 -5.33
CA ASP A 235 -11.37 12.72 -4.98
C ASP A 235 -9.98 12.90 -4.36
N LYS A 236 -9.62 14.14 -4.02
CA LYS A 236 -8.32 14.39 -3.40
C LYS A 236 -8.35 13.82 -1.98
N PHE A 237 -7.25 13.20 -1.58
CA PHE A 237 -7.15 12.63 -0.23
C PHE A 237 -7.34 13.66 0.87
N ILE A 238 -6.82 14.88 0.70
CA ILE A 238 -6.93 15.93 1.72
C ILE A 238 -8.41 16.24 2.01
N ASP A 239 -9.24 16.34 0.96
CA ASP A 239 -10.68 16.56 1.09
C ASP A 239 -11.37 15.42 1.88
N HIS A 240 -10.87 14.18 1.77
CA HIS A 240 -11.36 13.03 2.55
C HIS A 240 -10.81 12.97 3.98
N ALA A 241 -9.60 13.48 4.19
CA ALA A 241 -8.91 13.45 5.47
C ALA A 241 -9.39 14.51 6.45
N GLU A 242 -10.12 15.52 5.96
CA GLU A 242 -10.61 16.63 6.77
C GLU A 242 -11.95 16.34 7.46
N TYR A 243 -12.82 15.45 6.95
CA TYR A 243 -14.16 15.22 7.55
C TYR A 243 -14.73 13.82 7.23
N ASP A 244 -15.15 13.07 8.26
CA ASP A 244 -16.02 11.86 8.36
C ASP A 244 -15.82 10.66 7.40
N ARG A 245 -15.37 10.86 6.17
CA ARG A 245 -15.18 9.79 5.19
C ARG A 245 -14.03 8.86 5.54
N LEU A 246 -13.03 9.32 6.30
CA LEU A 246 -12.03 8.40 6.86
C LEU A 246 -12.67 7.39 7.83
N ALA A 247 -13.69 7.80 8.59
CA ALA A 247 -14.41 6.92 9.50
C ALA A 247 -15.17 5.82 8.75
N GLU A 248 -15.66 6.08 7.54
CA GLU A 248 -16.30 5.06 6.69
C GLU A 248 -15.36 3.89 6.36
N TYR A 249 -14.11 4.19 5.99
CA TYR A 249 -13.11 3.16 5.71
C TYR A 249 -12.64 2.44 6.97
N VAL A 250 -12.52 3.17 8.08
CA VAL A 250 -12.21 2.59 9.40
C VAL A 250 -13.34 1.67 9.86
N ALA A 251 -14.60 2.03 9.65
CA ALA A 251 -15.74 1.18 10.00
C ALA A 251 -15.76 -0.13 9.21
N VAL A 252 -15.37 -0.12 7.93
CA VAL A 252 -15.20 -1.35 7.15
C VAL A 252 -14.05 -2.20 7.71
N MET A 253 -12.92 -1.59 8.06
CA MET A 253 -11.81 -2.30 8.71
C MET A 253 -12.26 -2.92 10.03
N ASP A 254 -12.96 -2.15 10.85
CA ASP A 254 -13.45 -2.57 12.15
C ASP A 254 -14.41 -3.75 12.08
N GLU A 255 -15.42 -3.70 11.18
CA GLU A 255 -16.35 -4.81 10.98
C GLU A 255 -15.59 -6.09 10.57
N MET A 256 -14.60 -5.97 9.68
CA MET A 256 -13.80 -7.14 9.28
C MET A 256 -12.97 -7.68 10.43
N ILE A 257 -12.24 -6.84 11.16
CA ILE A 257 -11.39 -7.26 12.29
C ILE A 257 -12.23 -7.93 13.37
N ASN A 258 -13.40 -7.38 13.70
CA ASN A 258 -14.31 -7.99 14.67
C ASN A 258 -14.80 -9.37 14.24
N ARG A 259 -15.09 -9.57 12.95
CA ARG A 259 -15.45 -10.89 12.39
C ARG A 259 -14.29 -11.89 12.41
N LEU A 260 -13.05 -11.41 12.30
CA LEU A 260 -11.86 -12.27 12.33
C LEU A 260 -11.44 -12.65 13.75
N THR A 261 -11.65 -11.76 14.72
CA THR A 261 -11.12 -11.91 16.09
C THR A 261 -12.19 -12.25 17.13
N GLY A 262 -13.46 -12.35 16.73
CA GLY A 262 -14.55 -12.66 17.66
C GLY A 262 -14.85 -11.50 18.62
N ASN A 263 -14.82 -10.27 18.11
CA ASN A 263 -15.04 -9.02 18.88
C ASN A 263 -13.96 -8.74 19.94
N ALA A 264 -12.69 -9.08 19.68
CA ALA A 264 -11.58 -8.70 20.55
C ALA A 264 -11.36 -7.17 20.66
N TYR A 265 -12.03 -6.39 19.79
CA TYR A 265 -11.93 -4.94 19.71
C TYR A 265 -13.30 -4.27 19.99
N PRO A 266 -13.84 -4.36 21.23
CA PRO A 266 -15.19 -3.90 21.55
C PRO A 266 -15.39 -2.39 21.43
N TYR A 267 -14.31 -1.61 21.44
CA TYR A 267 -14.32 -0.15 21.25
C TYR A 267 -13.83 0.29 19.86
N GLY A 268 -13.74 -0.67 18.95
CA GLY A 268 -13.21 -0.48 17.61
C GLY A 268 -11.70 -0.69 17.50
N VAL A 269 -11.22 -0.81 16.27
CA VAL A 269 -9.79 -0.86 15.96
C VAL A 269 -9.05 0.42 16.39
N ASP A 270 -7.85 0.29 16.94
CA ASP A 270 -7.02 1.45 17.25
C ASP A 270 -6.62 2.20 15.96
N ILE A 271 -6.76 3.53 15.98
CA ILE A 271 -6.49 4.43 14.85
C ILE A 271 -5.41 5.47 15.16
N GLY A 272 -4.67 5.33 16.27
CA GLY A 272 -3.63 6.29 16.66
C GLY A 272 -2.61 6.58 15.55
N VAL A 273 -2.06 5.53 14.93
CA VAL A 273 -1.07 5.68 13.85
C VAL A 273 -1.68 6.33 12.60
N LEU A 274 -2.91 5.95 12.24
CA LEU A 274 -3.65 6.57 11.14
C LEU A 274 -3.82 8.08 11.39
N GLY A 275 -4.21 8.47 12.60
CA GLY A 275 -4.35 9.88 13.00
C GLY A 275 -3.05 10.65 12.84
N GLU A 276 -1.93 10.12 13.34
CA GLU A 276 -0.61 10.75 13.19
C GLU A 276 -0.20 10.92 11.72
N GLN A 277 -0.40 9.89 10.89
CA GLN A 277 -0.10 9.96 9.47
C GLN A 277 -0.94 11.02 8.77
N VAL A 278 -2.24 11.09 9.05
CA VAL A 278 -3.16 12.08 8.47
C VAL A 278 -2.76 13.49 8.87
N GLU A 279 -2.50 13.73 10.15
CA GLU A 279 -2.13 15.05 10.65
C GLU A 279 -0.80 15.53 10.09
N PHE A 280 0.17 14.63 9.89
CA PHE A 280 1.41 15.00 9.21
C PHE A 280 1.19 15.31 7.73
N LEU A 281 0.36 14.53 7.03
CA LEU A 281 0.06 14.77 5.61
C LEU A 281 -0.64 16.13 5.40
N LYS A 282 -1.45 16.55 6.38
CA LYS A 282 -2.05 17.90 6.43
C LYS A 282 -1.02 18.97 6.75
N ASP A 283 -0.18 18.78 7.76
CA ASP A 283 0.88 19.72 8.15
C ASP A 283 2.25 19.03 8.33
N ASN A 284 3.08 19.14 7.29
CA ASN A 284 4.43 18.57 7.23
C ASN A 284 5.43 19.15 8.27
N ARG A 285 5.03 20.17 9.04
CA ARG A 285 5.85 20.72 10.13
C ARG A 285 5.76 19.88 11.40
N ARG A 286 4.67 19.13 11.59
CA ARG A 286 4.46 18.27 12.75
C ARG A 286 5.54 17.18 12.85
N HIS A 287 5.71 16.64 14.05
CA HIS A 287 6.59 15.50 14.27
C HIS A 287 5.80 14.21 14.02
N LEU A 288 6.32 13.30 13.19
CA LEU A 288 5.86 11.92 13.12
C LEU A 288 6.71 11.08 14.07
N SER A 289 6.09 10.40 15.02
CA SER A 289 6.82 9.61 16.02
C SER A 289 6.25 8.20 16.06
N PHE A 290 6.51 7.42 15.02
CA PHE A 290 6.16 5.99 14.97
C PHE A 290 6.85 5.14 16.06
N THR A 291 7.79 5.73 16.81
CA THR A 291 8.56 5.09 17.88
C THR A 291 8.21 5.58 19.29
N LYS A 292 7.15 6.38 19.45
CA LYS A 292 6.62 6.69 20.78
C LYS A 292 5.15 6.33 20.85
N SER A 293 4.88 5.12 21.30
CA SER A 293 3.77 4.92 22.20
C SER A 293 4.34 4.85 23.61
N ALA A 294 3.77 5.67 24.50
CA ALA A 294 4.15 5.80 25.90
C ALA A 294 4.18 4.46 26.64
#